data_AF-L1K455-F1
#
_entry.id   AF-L1K455-F1
#
_cell.length_a   1.000
_cell.length_b   1.000
_cell.length_c   1.000
_cell.angle_alpha   90.00
_cell.angle_beta   90.00
_cell.angle_gamma   90.00
#
_symmetry.space_group_name_H-M   'P 1'
#
loop_
_entity.id
_entity.type
_entity.pdbx_description
1 polymer ?
#
loop_
_entity_poly.entity_id
_entity_poly.type
_entity_poly.pdbx_seq_one_letter_code
_entity_poly.pdbx_strand_id
1 'polypeptide(L)'
;WISVFLGEGRHLVPSHYTLRHGFTTSAMLLRNFEFQGSNDGVTWQVLRRHRNDHSMVISSHHGRYAASYPVSTAQPFSHFRILQTGANASGNHRLCLGGIELYGVLVL
;
A
#
# COMPACT_ATOMS: atom_id res chain seq x y z
N TRP A 1 -8.36 6.44 -3.29
CA TRP A 1 -7.83 5.29 -2.53
C TRP A 1 -8.12 4.02 -3.32
N ILE A 2 -7.47 2.91 -3.01
CA ILE A 2 -7.80 1.58 -3.54
C ILE A 2 -7.93 0.60 -2.38
N SER A 3 -8.75 -0.44 -2.51
CA SER A 3 -8.84 -1.53 -1.53
C SER A 3 -8.85 -2.89 -2.19
N VAL A 4 -8.43 -3.89 -1.43
CA VAL A 4 -8.50 -5.31 -1.78
C VAL A 4 -9.27 -6.02 -0.67
N PHE A 5 -10.28 -6.81 -1.05
CA PHE A 5 -10.92 -7.79 -0.17
C PHE A 5 -10.32 -9.15 -0.48
N LEU A 6 -9.83 -9.84 0.54
CA LEU A 6 -9.24 -11.16 0.36
C LEU A 6 -10.29 -12.22 0.04
N GLY A 7 -11.56 -11.98 0.38
CA GLY A 7 -12.67 -12.92 0.24
C GLY A 7 -13.12 -13.50 1.57
N GLU A 8 -14.29 -14.14 1.58
CA GLU A 8 -14.89 -14.67 2.81
C GLU A 8 -14.02 -15.74 3.47
N GLY A 9 -13.98 -15.72 4.81
CA GLY A 9 -13.15 -16.60 5.64
C GLY A 9 -11.65 -16.33 5.57
N ARG A 10 -11.17 -15.45 4.67
CA ARG A 10 -9.73 -15.22 4.49
C ARG A 10 -9.29 -13.97 5.21
N HIS A 11 -8.45 -14.13 6.22
CA HIS A 11 -7.80 -13.03 6.91
C HIS A 11 -6.29 -13.18 6.87
N LEU A 12 -5.57 -12.07 6.70
CA LEU A 12 -4.12 -12.04 6.68
C LEU A 12 -3.63 -11.29 7.91
N VAL A 13 -2.67 -11.88 8.64
CA VAL A 13 -1.82 -11.12 9.57
C VAL A 13 -0.64 -10.58 8.74
N PRO A 14 -0.66 -9.30 8.33
CA PRO A 14 0.34 -8.79 7.40
C PRO A 14 1.70 -8.61 8.09
N SER A 15 2.75 -9.12 7.47
CA SER A 15 4.14 -8.84 7.86
C SER A 15 4.74 -7.73 7.00
N HIS A 16 4.37 -7.68 5.71
CA HIS A 16 4.85 -6.70 4.75
C HIS A 16 3.79 -6.41 3.68
N TYR A 17 4.00 -5.34 2.94
CA TYR A 17 3.35 -5.13 1.64
C TYR A 17 4.32 -4.47 0.67
N THR A 18 4.11 -4.70 -0.63
CA THR A 18 4.82 -4.04 -1.72
C THR A 18 3.83 -3.24 -2.54
N LEU A 19 4.18 -2.00 -2.87
CA LEU A 19 3.45 -1.21 -3.86
C LEU A 19 4.30 -1.04 -5.10
N ARG A 20 3.66 -1.16 -6.27
CA ARG A 20 4.27 -0.88 -7.57
C ARG A 20 3.65 0.38 -8.19
N HIS A 21 4.48 1.29 -8.67
CA HIS A 21 4.07 2.45 -9.45
C HIS A 21 3.54 2.04 -10.83
N GLY A 22 2.56 2.78 -11.33
CA GLY A 22 1.89 2.47 -12.60
C GLY A 22 2.59 2.96 -13.86
N PHE A 23 3.66 3.77 -13.73
CA PHE A 23 4.33 4.41 -14.85
C PHE A 23 5.85 4.22 -14.81
N THR A 24 6.49 4.50 -15.94
CA THR A 24 7.96 4.46 -16.09
C THR A 24 8.66 5.74 -15.65
N THR A 25 7.90 6.80 -15.35
CA THR A 25 8.43 8.10 -14.91
C THR A 25 8.29 8.26 -13.39
N SER A 26 8.99 9.23 -12.81
CA SER A 26 8.85 9.58 -11.39
C SER A 26 7.64 10.49 -11.09
N ALA A 27 6.89 10.89 -12.12
CA ALA A 27 5.69 11.69 -11.95
C ALA A 27 4.63 10.91 -11.18
N MET A 28 3.90 11.58 -10.30
CA MET A 28 2.79 11.00 -9.53
C MET A 28 3.18 9.83 -8.62
N LEU A 29 4.47 9.62 -8.34
CA LEU A 29 4.91 8.69 -7.30
C LEU A 29 4.20 8.98 -5.99
N LEU A 30 3.69 7.94 -5.34
CA LEU A 30 2.98 8.07 -4.08
C LEU A 30 3.95 8.49 -2.96
N ARG A 31 3.60 9.54 -2.22
CA ARG A 31 4.44 10.13 -1.15
C ARG A 31 3.75 10.15 0.21
N ASN A 32 2.47 10.52 0.23
CA ASN A 32 1.70 10.73 1.45
C ASN A 32 0.51 9.77 1.47
N PHE A 33 0.61 8.70 2.25
CA PHE A 33 -0.41 7.67 2.27
C PHE A 33 -0.42 6.85 3.56
N GLU A 34 -1.48 6.07 3.73
CA GLU A 34 -1.62 5.11 4.81
C GLU A 34 -1.93 3.73 4.22
N PHE A 35 -1.26 2.71 4.75
CA PHE A 35 -1.68 1.33 4.60
C PHE A 35 -2.57 0.98 5.78
N GLN A 36 -3.77 0.50 5.48
CA GLN A 36 -4.81 0.26 6.48
C GLN A 36 -5.43 -1.13 6.31
N GLY A 37 -5.84 -1.73 7.42
CA GLY A 37 -6.56 -3.00 7.49
C GLY A 37 -7.98 -2.82 8.01
N SER A 38 -8.89 -3.70 7.62
CA SER A 38 -10.28 -3.72 8.09
C SER A 38 -10.84 -5.16 8.08
N ASN A 39 -11.84 -5.43 8.91
CA ASN A 39 -12.58 -6.69 8.93
C ASN A 39 -14.04 -6.56 8.47
N ASP A 40 -14.52 -5.33 8.21
CA ASP A 40 -15.88 -5.01 7.77
C ASP A 40 -15.91 -4.17 6.48
N GLY A 41 -14.76 -3.72 5.99
CA GLY A 41 -14.63 -2.79 4.87
C GLY A 41 -15.08 -1.34 5.18
N VAL A 42 -15.54 -1.07 6.40
CA VAL A 42 -16.13 0.22 6.82
C VAL A 42 -15.25 0.91 7.85
N THR A 43 -14.83 0.18 8.88
CA THR A 43 -13.96 0.65 9.95
C THR A 43 -12.52 0.24 9.64
N TRP A 44 -11.62 1.20 9.55
CA TRP A 44 -10.25 0.98 9.11
C TRP A 44 -9.23 1.32 10.19
N GLN A 45 -8.32 0.40 10.46
CA GLN A 45 -7.17 0.63 11.33
C GLN A 45 -5.94 1.01 10.49
N VAL A 46 -5.22 2.04 10.94
CA VAL A 46 -3.94 2.43 10.34
C VAL A 46 -2.85 1.45 10.77
N LEU A 47 -2.31 0.70 9.80
CA LEU A 47 -1.22 -0.24 10.01
C LEU A 47 0.15 0.41 9.76
N ARG A 48 0.22 1.37 8.83
CA ARG A 48 1.43 2.17 8.57
C ARG A 48 1.11 3.54 7.99
N ARG A 49 1.85 4.57 8.43
CA ARG A 49 1.77 5.95 7.93
C ARG A 49 3.02 6.33 7.17
N HIS A 50 2.81 6.98 6.02
CA HIS A 50 3.85 7.51 5.15
C HIS A 50 3.64 9.01 4.98
N ARG A 51 4.67 9.78 5.29
CA ARG A 51 4.71 11.23 5.12
C ARG A 51 5.92 11.58 4.29
N ASN A 52 5.69 12.21 3.14
CA ASN A 52 6.69 12.54 2.15
C ASN A 52 7.69 11.38 1.89
N ASP A 53 7.18 10.18 1.61
CA ASP A 53 8.01 8.98 1.50
C ASP A 53 8.76 8.90 0.16
N HIS A 54 10.10 8.81 0.24
CA HIS A 54 11.00 8.73 -0.92
C HIS A 54 11.59 7.34 -1.21
N SER A 55 11.15 6.29 -0.51
CA SER A 55 11.64 4.92 -0.70
C SER A 55 11.29 4.35 -2.09
N MET A 56 10.12 4.67 -2.62
CA MET A 56 9.75 4.34 -3.99
C MET A 56 10.49 5.29 -4.94
N VAL A 57 11.49 4.73 -5.61
CA VAL A 57 12.37 5.41 -6.57
C VAL A 57 12.23 4.76 -7.93
N ILE A 58 12.35 5.57 -8.98
CA ILE A 58 12.41 5.10 -10.36
C ILE A 58 13.88 5.14 -10.77
N SER A 59 14.49 3.97 -10.97
CA SER A 59 15.84 3.89 -11.54
C SER A 59 15.75 3.31 -12.96
N SER A 60 16.16 4.10 -13.96
CA SER A 60 16.18 3.72 -15.37
C SER A 60 16.99 2.46 -15.66
N HIS A 61 17.95 2.11 -14.79
CA HIS A 61 18.86 0.98 -14.98
C HIS A 61 18.39 -0.34 -14.38
N HIS A 62 17.45 -0.33 -13.41
CA HIS A 62 17.07 -1.55 -12.68
C HIS A 62 15.57 -1.86 -12.72
N GLY A 63 14.76 -1.09 -13.47
CA GLY A 63 13.31 -1.32 -13.55
C GLY A 63 12.62 -1.34 -12.19
N ARG A 64 13.18 -0.64 -11.19
CA ARG A 64 12.59 -0.56 -9.86
C ARG A 64 11.43 0.41 -9.94
N TYR A 65 10.23 -0.14 -9.94
CA TYR A 65 8.97 0.58 -9.86
C TYR A 65 8.23 0.25 -8.56
N ALA A 66 8.88 -0.41 -7.60
CA ALA A 66 8.22 -0.93 -6.42
C ALA A 66 9.02 -0.68 -5.14
N ALA A 67 8.31 -0.58 -4.02
CA ALA A 67 8.88 -0.46 -2.69
C ALA A 67 8.10 -1.35 -1.71
N SER A 68 8.85 -2.03 -0.84
CA SER A 68 8.34 -2.95 0.18
C SER A 68 8.45 -2.33 1.56
N TYR A 69 7.47 -2.59 2.40
CA TYR A 69 7.34 -1.97 3.71
C TYR A 69 6.96 -2.99 4.77
N PRO A 70 7.63 -2.98 5.94
CA PRO A 70 7.25 -3.85 7.04
C PRO A 70 5.99 -3.33 7.74
N VAL A 71 5.22 -4.25 8.29
CA VAL A 71 4.02 -4.02 9.09
C VAL A 71 4.18 -4.71 10.43
N SER A 72 3.85 -4.01 11.51
CA SER A 72 3.90 -4.57 12.86
C SER A 72 2.48 -4.64 13.42
N THR A 73 1.87 -5.82 13.30
CA THR A 73 0.58 -6.14 13.90
C THR A 73 0.48 -7.65 14.14
N ALA A 74 -0.21 -8.05 15.20
CA ALA A 74 -0.61 -9.44 15.43
C ALA A 74 -2.08 -9.69 15.01
N GLN A 75 -2.80 -8.64 14.61
CA GLN A 75 -4.22 -8.73 14.26
C GLN A 75 -4.41 -9.14 12.79
N PRO A 76 -5.29 -10.11 12.50
CA PRO A 76 -5.66 -10.48 11.14
C PRO A 76 -6.73 -9.54 10.55
N PHE A 77 -6.65 -9.29 9.24
CA PHE A 77 -7.60 -8.46 8.47
C PHE A 77 -8.04 -9.13 7.18
N SER A 78 -9.31 -8.96 6.79
CA SER A 78 -9.84 -9.45 5.50
C SER A 78 -9.83 -8.40 4.39
N HIS A 79 -9.77 -7.11 4.74
CA HIS A 79 -9.65 -6.00 3.81
C HIS A 79 -8.37 -5.20 4.04
N PHE A 80 -7.77 -4.73 2.95
CA PHE A 80 -6.61 -3.83 2.98
C PHE A 80 -6.85 -2.65 2.04
N ARG A 81 -6.37 -1.45 2.40
CA ARG A 81 -6.44 -0.29 1.50
C ARG A 81 -5.20 0.58 1.56
N ILE A 82 -4.97 1.27 0.44
CA ILE A 82 -4.07 2.41 0.34
C ILE A 82 -4.89 3.69 0.28
N LEU A 83 -4.81 4.47 1.34
CA LEU A 83 -5.44 5.77 1.45
C LEU A 83 -4.39 6.86 1.22
N GLN A 84 -4.48 7.57 0.11
CA GLN A 84 -3.64 8.75 -0.11
C GLN A 84 -4.10 9.88 0.81
N THR A 85 -3.18 10.45 1.59
CA THR A 85 -3.45 11.45 2.64
C THR A 85 -2.86 12.82 2.32
N GLY A 86 -2.14 12.94 1.20
CA GLY A 86 -1.55 14.20 0.74
C GLY A 86 -1.17 14.15 -0.74
N ALA A 87 -0.43 15.16 -1.18
CA ALA A 87 0.04 15.22 -2.57
C ALA A 87 1.01 14.07 -2.90
N ASN A 88 0.99 13.62 -4.15
CA ASN A 88 2.02 12.76 -4.75
C ASN A 88 3.25 13.59 -5.17
N ALA A 89 4.23 12.97 -5.82
CA ALA A 89 5.46 13.64 -6.27
C ALA A 89 5.22 14.78 -7.30
N SER A 90 4.05 14.84 -7.92
CA SER A 90 3.66 15.91 -8.86
C SER A 90 2.77 16.97 -8.20
N GLY A 91 2.67 17.00 -6.87
CA GLY A 91 1.93 18.03 -6.13
C GLY A 91 0.41 17.89 -6.19
N ASN A 92 -0.13 16.75 -6.64
CA ASN A 92 -1.59 16.55 -6.77
C ASN A 92 -2.07 15.24 -6.09
N HIS A 93 -3.38 15.00 -6.09
CA HIS A 93 -4.00 13.86 -5.40
C HIS A 93 -4.32 12.65 -6.30
N ARG A 94 -3.64 12.51 -7.44
CA ARG A 94 -3.80 11.31 -8.29
C ARG A 94 -3.06 10.12 -7.66
N LEU A 95 -3.79 9.03 -7.48
CA LEU A 95 -3.23 7.76 -6.99
C LEU A 95 -2.87 6.88 -8.19
N CYS A 96 -1.57 6.63 -8.37
CA CYS A 96 -1.04 5.93 -9.53
C CYS A 96 -0.24 4.70 -9.10
N LEU A 97 -0.95 3.57 -8.99
CA LEU A 97 -0.39 2.26 -8.62
C LEU A 97 -0.64 1.25 -9.72
N GLY A 98 0.38 0.48 -10.06
CA GLY A 98 0.32 -0.65 -10.99
C GLY A 98 0.27 -2.01 -10.31
N GLY A 99 0.31 -2.07 -8.97
CA GLY A 99 0.23 -3.32 -8.22
C GLY A 99 0.31 -3.13 -6.71
N ILE A 100 -0.27 -4.09 -6.00
CA ILE A 100 -0.14 -4.29 -4.55
C ILE A 100 0.13 -5.78 -4.30
N GLU A 101 1.11 -6.06 -3.45
CA GLU A 101 1.41 -7.40 -2.96
C GLU A 101 1.34 -7.37 -1.44
N LEU A 102 0.72 -8.38 -0.85
CA LEU A 102 0.51 -8.52 0.59
C LEU A 102 1.20 -9.80 1.06
N TYR A 103 2.00 -9.70 2.12
CA TYR A 103 2.74 -10.83 2.66
C TYR A 103 2.44 -11.00 4.14
N GLY A 104 2.44 -12.24 4.61
CA GLY A 104 2.12 -12.55 6.00
C GLY A 104 1.60 -13.97 6.15
N VAL A 105 0.92 -14.21 7.27
CA VAL A 105 0.28 -15.50 7.56
C VAL A 105 -1.20 -15.40 7.23
N LEU A 106 -1.65 -16.23 6.29
CA LEU A 106 -3.07 -16.37 5.98
C LEU A 106 -3.74 -17.27 7.02
N VAL A 107 -4.86 -16.80 7.55
CA VAL A 107 -5.75 -17.50 8.47
C VAL A 107 -7.07 -17.72 7.73
N LEU A 108 -7.55 -18.96 7.78
CA LEU A 108 -8.77 -19.44 7.10
C LEU A 108 -9.89 -19.71 8.10
#